data_AF-A0A2X2IXU2-F1
#
_entry.id   AF-A0A2X2IXU2-F1
#
_cell.length_a   1.000
_cell.length_b   1.000
_cell.length_c   1.000
_cell.angle_alpha   90.00
_cell.angle_beta   90.00
_cell.angle_gamma   90.00
#
_symmetry.space_group_name_H-M   'P 1'
#
loop_
_entity.id
_entity.type
_entity.pdbx_description
1 polymer ?
#
loop_
_entity_poly.entity_id
_entity_poly.type
_entity_poly.pdbx_seq_one_letter_code
_entity_poly.pdbx_strand_id
1 'polypeptide(L)'
;MELETMHYQEGGQQRELQIPKGDVLYQFRKDVEEGKLPTVSWLAPPQLFSDHPDSPWFGAWYVSEIMDILTQNPEVWKKTIFILTYDENDGYFDHFAPFTAPNPDDTESGKVSEGINPALEFVRRDEQYYPESGRESNIGLGYRVPMIIASPWTRGGWVNSQVFDHTSSLQFLEKFINHKINKNIKETNISTWRRTVCGDLTSAFRPYHGETMNKPIVLEREPFIQEIHQAKFKGLPMGFKALSAMEIKQIEQDPGSSPYFPKQEKGLRDSCILPYELYVHGEYQSKGDYLVTFEASDKIFGKQAAGAPFTVYHAASYKGEVGTSRNYAVAPGDYVTDHWPLDAFDKRMYHLEIHGPNGFYREFKGDADNPHVKIRCTYEKSKNEAAFTGRLSFSCTNNGKTTEQLIFEDLSYGKEKRSLQLKGGQSITIHFELAKQNYWYDFSLTCSGFLNFEERYAGRVEIGNAGKSDPLLSR
;
A
#
# COMPACT_ATOMS: atom_id res chain seq x y z
N MET A 1 15.06 35.08 -12.81
CA MET A 1 15.43 33.93 -13.65
C MET A 1 15.07 34.28 -15.07
N GLU A 2 16.00 34.17 -16.01
CA GLU A 2 15.72 34.49 -17.41
C GLU A 2 15.22 33.23 -18.13
N LEU A 3 14.26 33.41 -19.03
CA LEU A 3 13.73 32.37 -19.91
C LEU A 3 14.19 32.66 -21.36
N GLU A 4 14.25 31.64 -22.20
CA GLU A 4 14.43 31.74 -23.64
C GLU A 4 13.26 31.07 -24.38
N THR A 5 13.01 31.49 -25.61
CA THR A 5 11.87 30.99 -26.40
C THR A 5 12.30 29.82 -27.28
N MET A 6 11.69 28.66 -27.08
CA MET A 6 11.73 27.52 -27.99
C MET A 6 10.55 27.60 -28.97
N HIS A 7 10.83 27.49 -30.26
CA HIS A 7 9.80 27.43 -31.31
C HIS A 7 9.62 25.99 -31.80
N TYR A 8 8.38 25.56 -32.02
CA TYR A 8 8.07 24.25 -32.63
C TYR A 8 6.77 24.32 -33.47
N GLN A 9 6.46 23.26 -34.21
CA GLN A 9 5.25 23.18 -35.06
C GLN A 9 4.24 22.19 -34.47
N GLU A 10 2.97 22.57 -34.43
CA GLU A 10 1.85 21.72 -34.00
C GLU A 10 0.63 21.96 -34.89
N GLY A 11 0.10 20.92 -35.55
CA GLY A 11 -1.11 21.05 -36.37
C GLY A 11 -1.01 22.11 -37.48
N GLY A 12 0.19 22.39 -37.99
CA GLY A 12 0.44 23.44 -39.00
C GLY A 12 0.51 24.87 -38.43
N GLN A 13 0.49 25.04 -37.11
CA GLN A 13 0.72 26.33 -36.44
C GLN A 13 2.10 26.36 -35.78
N GLN A 14 2.80 27.49 -35.93
CA GLN A 14 4.01 27.76 -35.17
C GLN A 14 3.65 28.06 -33.71
N ARG A 15 4.30 27.36 -32.79
CA ARG A 15 4.12 27.47 -31.35
C ARG A 15 5.39 28.01 -30.71
N GLU A 16 5.21 28.67 -29.58
CA GLU A 16 6.27 29.18 -28.71
C GLU A 16 6.10 28.61 -27.31
N LEU A 17 7.22 28.21 -26.71
CA LEU A 17 7.33 27.73 -25.35
C LEU A 17 8.50 28.46 -24.70
N GLN A 18 8.31 28.96 -23.48
CA GLN A 18 9.43 29.46 -22.68
C GLN A 18 10.17 28.27 -22.06
N ILE A 19 11.50 28.25 -22.17
CA ILE A 19 12.39 27.31 -21.50
C ILE A 19 13.43 28.10 -20.67
N PRO A 20 14.14 27.49 -19.72
CA PRO A 20 15.06 28.21 -18.83
C PRO A 20 16.33 28.66 -19.57
N LYS A 21 16.70 29.95 -19.47
CA LYS A 21 17.94 30.49 -20.09
C LYS A 21 19.17 30.35 -19.20
N GLY A 22 18.98 30.27 -17.88
CA GLY A 22 20.06 30.14 -16.89
C GLY A 22 20.15 28.71 -16.32
N ASP A 23 21.35 28.30 -15.90
CA ASP A 23 21.56 26.98 -15.28
C ASP A 23 21.11 26.99 -13.81
N VAL A 24 19.83 26.70 -13.58
CA VAL A 24 19.23 26.57 -12.24
C VAL A 24 19.85 25.43 -11.42
N LEU A 25 20.59 24.53 -12.06
CA LEU A 25 21.29 23.40 -11.44
C LEU A 25 22.81 23.63 -11.38
N TYR A 26 23.32 24.84 -11.64
CA TYR A 26 24.76 25.12 -11.75
C TYR A 26 25.59 24.56 -10.59
N GLN A 27 25.19 24.84 -9.35
CA GLN A 27 25.94 24.38 -8.17
C GLN A 27 25.90 22.85 -8.05
N PHE A 28 24.73 22.24 -8.27
CA PHE A 28 24.58 20.78 -8.24
C PHE A 28 25.42 20.09 -9.32
N ARG A 29 25.40 20.64 -10.55
CA ARG A 29 26.23 20.18 -11.67
C ARG A 29 27.71 20.24 -11.34
N LYS A 30 28.18 21.39 -10.87
CA LYS A 30 29.58 21.58 -10.45
C LYS A 30 30.00 20.61 -9.36
N ASP A 31 29.15 20.37 -8.36
CA ASP A 31 29.45 19.44 -7.27
C ASP A 31 29.53 17.99 -7.77
N VAL A 32 28.76 17.61 -8.79
CA VAL A 32 28.86 16.27 -9.40
C VAL A 32 30.11 16.16 -10.29
N GLU A 33 30.40 17.16 -11.11
CA GLU A 33 31.60 17.20 -11.97
C GLU A 33 32.89 17.15 -11.15
N GLU A 34 32.96 17.92 -10.06
CA GLU A 34 34.13 17.98 -9.17
C GLU A 34 34.17 16.85 -8.12
N GLY A 35 33.16 15.97 -8.07
CA GLY A 35 33.06 14.88 -7.07
C GLY A 35 32.87 15.37 -5.63
N LYS A 36 32.26 16.55 -5.45
CA LYS A 36 31.99 17.24 -4.18
C LYS A 36 30.52 17.17 -3.75
N LEU A 37 29.70 16.36 -4.41
CA LEU A 37 28.29 16.19 -4.04
C LEU A 37 28.15 15.89 -2.53
N PRO A 38 27.31 16.67 -1.80
CA PRO A 38 27.06 16.43 -0.37
C PRO A 38 26.55 15.01 -0.09
N THR A 39 26.68 14.56 1.17
CA THR A 39 26.12 13.26 1.58
C THR A 39 24.60 13.21 1.44
N VAL A 40 23.93 14.35 1.62
CA VAL A 40 22.48 14.52 1.42
C VAL A 40 22.26 15.83 0.69
N SER A 41 21.55 15.78 -0.43
CA SER A 41 21.16 16.95 -1.22
C SER A 41 19.65 16.96 -1.38
N TRP A 42 19.00 18.04 -0.94
CA TRP A 42 17.58 18.27 -1.16
C TRP A 42 17.41 19.17 -2.38
N LEU A 43 16.73 18.68 -3.41
CA LEU A 43 16.46 19.43 -4.64
C LEU A 43 14.98 19.83 -4.63
N ALA A 44 14.72 21.07 -4.22
CA ALA A 44 13.39 21.66 -4.33
C ALA A 44 13.34 22.54 -5.58
N PRO A 45 12.57 22.18 -6.62
CA PRO A 45 12.48 23.01 -7.81
C PRO A 45 11.80 24.35 -7.47
N PRO A 46 12.19 25.46 -8.13
CA PRO A 46 11.37 26.66 -8.17
C PRO A 46 9.96 26.33 -8.67
N GLN A 47 8.93 27.09 -8.27
CA GLN A 47 7.52 26.77 -8.56
C GLN A 47 7.26 26.41 -10.04
N LEU A 48 7.73 27.23 -10.98
CA LEU A 48 7.55 27.00 -12.43
C LEU A 48 8.28 25.76 -12.98
N PHE A 49 9.16 25.16 -12.18
CA PHE A 49 10.02 24.01 -12.52
C PHE A 49 9.61 22.74 -11.78
N SER A 50 8.52 22.82 -11.02
CA SER A 50 7.89 21.64 -10.45
C SER A 50 7.00 20.96 -11.49
N ASP A 51 6.52 19.78 -11.15
CA ASP A 51 5.49 19.07 -11.91
C ASP A 51 4.07 19.62 -11.66
N HIS A 52 3.94 20.81 -11.03
CA HIS A 52 2.64 21.43 -10.79
C HIS A 52 1.86 21.62 -12.11
N PRO A 53 0.54 21.36 -12.15
CA PRO A 53 -0.20 21.26 -13.43
C PRO A 53 -0.24 22.52 -14.29
N ASP A 54 0.07 23.69 -13.73
CA ASP A 54 0.23 24.93 -14.49
C ASP A 54 1.38 24.87 -15.51
N SER A 55 2.41 24.05 -15.25
CA SER A 55 3.60 24.00 -16.09
C SER A 55 4.39 22.67 -16.04
N PRO A 56 3.74 21.50 -16.21
CA PRO A 56 4.30 20.18 -15.89
C PRO A 56 5.48 19.76 -16.80
N TRP A 57 5.62 20.35 -17.99
CA TRP A 57 6.76 20.04 -18.87
C TRP A 57 8.09 20.53 -18.31
N PHE A 58 8.10 21.54 -17.43
CA PHE A 58 9.34 22.00 -16.79
C PHE A 58 9.79 21.04 -15.70
N GLY A 59 8.88 20.41 -14.95
CA GLY A 59 9.25 19.42 -13.94
C GLY A 59 9.85 18.17 -14.57
N ALA A 60 9.26 17.67 -15.67
CA ALA A 60 9.86 16.63 -16.50
C ALA A 60 11.27 17.00 -16.99
N TRP A 61 11.46 18.22 -17.49
CA TRP A 61 12.78 18.72 -17.88
C TRP A 61 13.76 18.75 -16.69
N TYR A 62 13.32 19.26 -15.54
CA TYR A 62 14.14 19.40 -14.34
C TYR A 62 14.65 18.05 -13.83
N VAL A 63 13.78 17.03 -13.78
CA VAL A 63 14.16 15.66 -13.42
C VAL A 63 15.12 15.06 -14.45
N SER A 64 14.88 15.29 -15.75
CA SER A 64 15.78 14.82 -16.81
C SER A 64 17.19 15.41 -16.65
N GLU A 65 17.31 16.72 -16.43
CA GLU A 65 18.60 17.38 -16.27
C GLU A 65 19.35 16.89 -15.01
N ILE A 66 18.63 16.62 -13.91
CA ILE A 66 19.24 16.02 -12.71
C ILE A 66 19.82 14.65 -13.02
N MET A 67 19.09 13.82 -13.75
CA MET A 67 19.55 12.49 -14.13
C MET A 67 20.75 12.55 -15.09
N ASP A 68 20.74 13.47 -16.05
CA ASP A 68 21.87 13.69 -16.95
C ASP A 68 23.12 14.14 -16.19
N ILE A 69 22.98 15.11 -15.27
CA ILE A 69 24.07 15.56 -14.39
C ILE A 69 24.66 14.38 -13.62
N LEU A 70 23.81 13.62 -12.93
CA LEU A 70 24.27 12.52 -12.07
C LEU A 70 24.97 11.43 -12.88
N THR A 71 24.44 11.09 -14.06
CA THR A 71 24.94 9.97 -14.86
C THR A 71 26.16 10.30 -15.72
N GLN A 72 26.46 11.59 -15.95
CA GLN A 72 27.68 12.04 -16.62
C GLN A 72 28.97 11.72 -15.84
N ASN A 73 28.89 11.57 -14.51
CA ASN A 73 30.02 11.14 -13.68
C ASN A 73 29.77 9.74 -13.10
N PRO A 74 30.26 8.66 -13.75
CA PRO A 74 30.05 7.28 -13.29
C PRO A 74 30.55 7.00 -11.87
N GLU A 75 31.59 7.72 -11.41
CA GLU A 75 32.15 7.54 -10.06
C GLU A 75 31.23 8.08 -8.96
N VAL A 76 30.45 9.12 -9.28
CA VAL A 76 29.39 9.67 -8.42
C VAL A 76 28.14 8.79 -8.52
N TRP A 77 27.67 8.51 -9.74
CA TRP A 77 26.43 7.75 -9.95
C TRP A 77 26.47 6.37 -9.29
N LYS A 78 27.60 5.64 -9.39
CA LYS A 78 27.72 4.30 -8.81
C LYS A 78 27.57 4.27 -7.28
N LYS A 79 27.59 5.44 -6.62
CA LYS A 79 27.45 5.62 -5.18
C LYS A 79 26.21 6.46 -4.78
N THR A 80 25.29 6.74 -5.72
CA THR A 80 24.17 7.66 -5.51
C THR A 80 22.83 6.92 -5.39
N ILE A 81 21.97 7.42 -4.50
CA ILE A 81 20.55 7.09 -4.42
C ILE A 81 19.79 8.35 -4.79
N PHE A 82 19.10 8.34 -5.93
CA PHE A 82 18.19 9.41 -6.30
C PHE A 82 16.75 9.00 -5.92
N ILE A 83 16.09 9.81 -5.10
CA ILE A 83 14.71 9.61 -4.66
C ILE A 83 13.89 10.77 -5.21
N LEU A 84 12.94 10.47 -6.09
CA LEU A 84 11.91 11.39 -6.55
C LEU A 84 10.62 11.10 -5.78
N THR A 85 10.00 12.13 -5.24
CA THR A 85 8.68 12.08 -4.61
C THR A 85 7.98 13.42 -4.80
N TYR A 86 6.68 13.44 -4.54
CA TYR A 86 5.83 14.62 -4.65
C TYR A 86 5.39 15.03 -3.24
N ASP A 87 5.15 16.31 -3.02
CA ASP A 87 4.66 16.83 -1.75
C ASP A 87 3.17 16.48 -1.54
N GLU A 88 2.38 16.45 -2.61
CA GLU A 88 0.94 16.18 -2.57
C GLU A 88 0.39 15.62 -3.92
N ASN A 89 -0.94 15.45 -4.04
CA ASN A 89 -1.61 14.78 -5.18
C ASN A 89 -2.51 15.71 -6.03
N ASP A 90 -2.47 17.01 -5.77
CA ASP A 90 -3.26 18.10 -6.36
C ASP A 90 -4.78 17.91 -6.29
N GLY A 91 -5.25 17.08 -5.35
CA GLY A 91 -6.66 16.73 -5.19
C GLY A 91 -7.22 15.81 -6.27
N TYR A 92 -6.37 15.23 -7.13
CA TYR A 92 -6.80 14.22 -8.11
C TYR A 92 -7.25 12.92 -7.42
N PHE A 93 -8.19 12.21 -8.05
CA PHE A 93 -8.70 10.95 -7.55
C PHE A 93 -7.58 9.88 -7.49
N ASP A 94 -7.40 9.27 -6.32
CA ASP A 94 -6.69 8.02 -6.13
C ASP A 94 -7.68 7.00 -5.52
N HIS A 95 -7.61 5.75 -5.99
CA HIS A 95 -8.53 4.68 -5.57
C HIS A 95 -8.18 4.07 -4.21
N PHE A 96 -6.98 4.34 -3.69
CA PHE A 96 -6.52 3.79 -2.43
C PHE A 96 -7.00 4.65 -1.26
N ALA A 97 -7.81 4.06 -0.38
CA ALA A 97 -8.16 4.68 0.89
C ALA A 97 -6.93 4.65 1.83
N PRO A 98 -6.40 5.81 2.26
CA PRO A 98 -5.22 5.85 3.11
C PRO A 98 -5.46 5.24 4.50
N PHE A 99 -4.42 4.62 5.06
CA PHE A 99 -4.45 4.21 6.46
C PHE A 99 -4.31 5.43 7.37
N THR A 100 -5.12 5.51 8.42
CA THR A 100 -5.09 6.61 9.38
C THR A 100 -5.00 6.10 10.81
N ALA A 101 -4.62 6.94 11.76
CA ALA A 101 -4.68 6.59 13.17
C ALA A 101 -6.14 6.59 13.68
N PRO A 102 -6.47 5.81 14.73
CA PRO A 102 -7.74 6.01 15.42
C PRO A 102 -7.76 7.38 16.11
N ASN A 103 -8.96 7.94 16.28
CA ASN A 103 -9.17 9.13 17.08
C ASN A 103 -8.81 8.80 18.55
N PRO A 104 -7.81 9.48 19.15
CA PRO A 104 -7.37 9.21 20.52
C PRO A 104 -8.48 9.44 21.57
N ASP A 105 -9.47 10.26 21.25
CA ASP A 105 -10.53 10.69 22.17
C ASP A 105 -11.83 9.88 21.97
N ASP A 106 -11.84 8.93 21.03
CA ASP A 106 -12.96 8.03 20.76
C ASP A 106 -12.53 6.57 20.75
N THR A 107 -12.93 5.83 21.78
CA THR A 107 -12.64 4.40 21.94
C THR A 107 -13.27 3.51 20.87
N GLU A 108 -14.25 4.03 20.12
CA GLU A 108 -14.93 3.31 19.04
C GLU A 108 -14.31 3.58 17.67
N SER A 109 -13.30 4.45 17.58
CA SER A 109 -12.60 4.75 16.32
C SER A 109 -11.51 3.74 15.96
N GLY A 110 -11.24 2.78 16.85
CA GLY A 110 -10.26 1.69 16.68
C GLY A 110 -9.23 1.63 17.80
N LYS A 111 -8.13 0.87 17.59
CA LYS A 111 -7.17 0.55 18.67
C LYS A 111 -5.74 0.39 18.17
N VAL A 112 -4.77 0.64 19.05
CA VAL A 112 -3.36 0.48 18.75
C VAL A 112 -2.64 -0.36 19.81
N SER A 113 -1.51 -0.96 19.44
CA SER A 113 -0.60 -1.66 20.38
C SER A 113 -0.15 -0.77 21.54
N GLU A 114 0.18 -1.41 22.68
CA GLU A 114 0.72 -0.71 23.85
C GLU A 114 2.04 0.01 23.48
N GLY A 115 2.09 1.33 23.66
CA GLY A 115 3.25 2.17 23.32
C GLY A 115 3.11 2.99 22.03
N ILE A 116 2.05 2.79 21.27
CA ILE A 116 1.70 3.69 20.16
C ILE A 116 0.81 4.82 20.68
N ASN A 117 1.25 6.06 20.53
CA ASN A 117 0.44 7.25 20.79
C ASN A 117 -0.17 7.80 19.49
N PRO A 118 -1.49 7.65 19.26
CA PRO A 118 -2.16 8.18 18.07
C PRO A 118 -2.47 9.68 18.18
N ALA A 119 -2.34 10.31 19.36
CA ALA A 119 -2.74 11.70 19.55
C ALA A 119 -1.92 12.71 18.73
N LEU A 120 -0.69 12.36 18.37
CA LEU A 120 0.14 13.19 17.47
C LEU A 120 -0.28 13.10 16.01
N GLU A 121 -1.16 12.17 15.66
CA GLU A 121 -1.72 12.01 14.31
C GLU A 121 -3.11 12.64 14.17
N PHE A 122 -3.66 13.25 15.23
CA PHE A 122 -5.01 13.79 15.24
C PHE A 122 -5.00 15.29 15.52
N VAL A 123 -5.73 16.07 14.71
CA VAL A 123 -5.91 17.51 14.91
C VAL A 123 -7.25 17.75 15.58
N ARG A 124 -7.23 18.32 16.79
CA ARG A 124 -8.45 18.75 17.49
C ARG A 124 -8.92 20.11 17.00
N ARG A 125 -10.21 20.41 17.15
CA ARG A 125 -10.77 21.66 16.62
C ARG A 125 -10.31 22.88 17.40
N ASP A 126 -10.18 22.75 18.72
CA ASP A 126 -9.73 23.81 19.62
C ASP A 126 -8.24 24.11 19.51
N GLU A 127 -7.45 23.18 18.94
CA GLU A 127 -6.03 23.36 18.63
C GLU A 127 -5.78 24.09 17.29
N GLN A 128 -6.83 24.31 16.47
CA GLN A 128 -6.69 24.91 15.15
C GLN A 128 -6.70 26.44 15.19
N TYR A 129 -6.04 27.07 14.22
CA TYR A 129 -5.99 28.54 14.11
C TYR A 129 -7.37 29.17 13.82
N TYR A 130 -8.26 28.44 13.13
CA TYR A 130 -9.64 28.85 12.87
C TYR A 130 -10.63 27.79 13.37
N PRO A 131 -10.88 27.69 14.70
CA PRO A 131 -11.72 26.64 15.29
C PRO A 131 -13.16 26.62 14.75
N GLU A 132 -13.71 27.78 14.41
CA GLU A 132 -15.08 27.95 13.92
C GLU A 132 -15.33 27.23 12.58
N SER A 133 -14.29 27.13 11.74
CA SER A 133 -14.31 26.46 10.44
C SER A 133 -13.48 25.18 10.42
N GLY A 134 -12.84 24.85 11.55
CA GLY A 134 -11.92 23.72 11.68
C GLY A 134 -12.67 22.40 11.79
N ARG A 135 -12.12 21.37 11.15
CA ARG A 135 -12.62 19.99 11.26
C ARG A 135 -11.67 19.16 12.11
N GLU A 136 -12.23 18.35 13.00
CA GLU A 136 -11.45 17.33 13.72
C GLU A 136 -11.19 16.16 12.77
N SER A 137 -9.91 15.82 12.60
CA SER A 137 -9.50 14.78 11.67
C SER A 137 -8.08 14.31 11.96
N ASN A 138 -7.78 13.12 11.46
CA ASN A 138 -6.42 12.64 11.30
C ASN A 138 -5.62 13.58 10.37
N ILE A 139 -4.34 13.76 10.68
CA ILE A 139 -3.34 14.46 9.84
C ILE A 139 -3.04 13.63 8.59
N GLY A 140 -3.01 12.30 8.74
CA GLY A 140 -2.68 11.38 7.66
C GLY A 140 -2.86 9.91 8.05
N LEU A 141 -2.43 8.97 7.22
CA LEU A 141 -1.79 9.22 5.93
C LEU A 141 -2.75 9.88 4.94
N GLY A 142 -2.22 10.74 4.08
CA GLY A 142 -2.98 11.42 3.04
C GLY A 142 -3.10 10.58 1.78
N TYR A 143 -3.61 11.19 0.71
CA TYR A 143 -3.63 10.58 -0.62
C TYR A 143 -2.24 10.12 -1.05
N ARG A 144 -2.20 9.01 -1.80
CA ARG A 144 -0.95 8.45 -2.28
C ARG A 144 -0.30 9.39 -3.31
N VAL A 145 1.02 9.52 -3.19
CA VAL A 145 1.87 10.19 -4.17
C VAL A 145 2.87 9.20 -4.76
N PRO A 146 3.36 9.42 -6.00
CA PRO A 146 4.44 8.61 -6.54
C PRO A 146 5.73 8.76 -5.72
N MET A 147 6.46 7.66 -5.61
CA MET A 147 7.86 7.66 -5.17
C MET A 147 8.67 6.75 -6.07
N ILE A 148 9.76 7.28 -6.63
CA ILE A 148 10.67 6.55 -7.53
C ILE A 148 12.07 6.62 -6.94
N ILE A 149 12.73 5.46 -6.82
CA ILE A 149 14.13 5.38 -6.38
C ILE A 149 14.99 4.88 -7.55
N ALA A 150 15.75 5.79 -8.16
CA ALA A 150 16.73 5.47 -9.18
C ALA A 150 18.11 5.34 -8.56
N SER A 151 18.65 4.12 -8.58
CA SER A 151 19.96 3.86 -7.99
C SER A 151 20.59 2.57 -8.50
N PRO A 152 21.93 2.47 -8.52
CA PRO A 152 22.62 1.19 -8.65
C PRO A 152 22.25 0.15 -7.60
N TRP A 153 21.56 0.49 -6.51
CA TRP A 153 21.09 -0.45 -5.48
C TRP A 153 19.62 -0.87 -5.60
N THR A 154 18.85 -0.27 -6.52
CA THR A 154 17.43 -0.62 -6.79
C THR A 154 17.18 -1.30 -8.14
N ARG A 155 18.21 -1.39 -8.98
CA ARG A 155 18.29 -2.12 -10.28
C ARG A 155 17.12 -3.06 -10.60
N GLY A 156 16.30 -2.74 -11.61
CA GLY A 156 15.37 -3.70 -12.24
C GLY A 156 13.90 -3.30 -12.34
N GLY A 157 13.52 -2.05 -12.01
CA GLY A 157 12.13 -1.59 -12.14
C GLY A 157 11.14 -2.33 -11.24
N TRP A 158 11.51 -2.49 -9.97
CA TRP A 158 10.74 -3.26 -8.99
C TRP A 158 9.69 -2.40 -8.29
N VAL A 159 8.62 -3.04 -7.82
CA VAL A 159 7.62 -2.44 -6.95
C VAL A 159 7.91 -2.79 -5.49
N ASN A 160 7.69 -1.83 -4.59
CA ASN A 160 7.75 -2.04 -3.15
C ASN A 160 6.41 -1.60 -2.54
N SER A 161 5.71 -2.54 -1.91
CA SER A 161 4.38 -2.33 -1.34
C SER A 161 4.40 -2.26 0.20
N GLN A 162 5.56 -2.02 0.81
CA GLN A 162 5.60 -1.57 2.20
C GLN A 162 4.95 -0.19 2.31
N VAL A 163 4.18 0.04 3.37
CA VAL A 163 3.60 1.37 3.61
C VAL A 163 4.72 2.36 3.88
N PHE A 164 4.74 3.46 3.13
CA PHE A 164 5.66 4.58 3.29
C PHE A 164 4.89 5.89 3.30
N ASP A 165 5.50 6.92 3.87
CA ASP A 165 5.03 8.30 3.83
C ASP A 165 6.23 9.25 3.65
N HIS A 166 5.98 10.57 3.69
CA HIS A 166 7.05 11.57 3.58
C HIS A 166 8.09 11.46 4.70
N THR A 167 7.74 10.91 5.87
CA THR A 167 8.70 10.70 6.96
C THR A 167 9.63 9.51 6.70
N SER A 168 9.26 8.57 5.83
CA SER A 168 10.11 7.42 5.45
C SER A 168 11.48 7.84 4.90
N SER A 169 11.57 8.96 4.19
CA SER A 169 12.86 9.53 3.75
C SER A 169 13.75 9.96 4.91
N LEU A 170 13.18 10.53 5.97
CA LEU A 170 13.93 10.90 7.18
C LEU A 170 14.35 9.65 7.95
N GLN A 171 13.47 8.64 8.07
CA GLN A 171 13.80 7.36 8.69
C GLN A 171 14.92 6.62 7.92
N PHE A 172 14.91 6.71 6.58
CA PHE A 172 16.01 6.19 5.75
C PHE A 172 17.33 6.89 6.08
N LEU A 173 17.33 8.23 6.17
CA LEU A 173 18.52 9.00 6.50
C LEU A 173 19.05 8.69 7.90
N GLU A 174 18.17 8.54 8.91
CA GLU A 174 18.56 8.07 10.25
C GLU A 174 19.34 6.76 10.13
N LYS A 175 18.76 5.75 9.47
CA LYS A 175 19.34 4.42 9.33
C LYS A 175 20.66 4.46 8.56
N PHE A 176 20.69 5.17 7.45
CA PHE A 176 21.87 5.31 6.60
C PHE A 176 23.02 6.01 7.33
N ILE A 177 22.77 7.16 7.97
CA ILE A 177 23.80 7.94 8.65
C ILE A 177 24.28 7.21 9.91
N ASN A 178 23.38 6.65 10.71
CA ASN A 178 23.76 5.87 11.89
C ASN A 178 24.68 4.71 11.52
N HIS A 179 24.40 4.02 10.41
CA HIS A 179 25.28 2.97 9.89
C HIS A 179 26.60 3.54 9.36
N LYS A 180 26.57 4.60 8.55
CA LYS A 180 27.74 5.15 7.87
C LYS A 180 28.79 5.75 8.81
N ILE A 181 28.37 6.43 9.87
CA ILE A 181 29.27 7.14 10.80
C ILE A 181 29.16 6.68 12.25
N ASN A 182 28.52 5.53 12.50
CA ASN A 182 28.36 4.90 13.82
C ASN A 182 27.82 5.87 14.89
N LYS A 183 26.69 6.51 14.58
CA LYS A 183 25.96 7.40 15.50
C LYS A 183 24.60 6.81 15.86
N ASN A 184 23.93 7.45 16.83
CA ASN A 184 22.56 7.14 17.24
C ASN A 184 21.69 8.40 17.13
N ILE A 185 21.41 8.80 15.90
CA ILE A 185 20.55 9.92 15.52
C ILE A 185 19.11 9.40 15.40
N LYS A 186 18.16 10.17 15.92
CA LYS A 186 16.72 9.89 15.82
C LYS A 186 15.97 11.22 15.66
N GLU A 187 15.13 11.33 14.64
CA GLU A 187 14.22 12.46 14.43
C GLU A 187 13.06 12.37 15.42
N THR A 188 13.07 13.20 16.46
CA THR A 188 12.08 13.09 17.53
C THR A 188 10.68 13.58 17.13
N ASN A 189 10.53 14.25 15.99
CA ASN A 189 9.24 14.74 15.50
C ASN A 189 8.42 13.69 14.75
N ILE A 190 8.99 12.53 14.40
CA ILE A 190 8.21 11.42 13.82
C ILE A 190 7.49 10.68 14.95
N SER A 191 6.16 10.68 14.90
CA SER A 191 5.31 10.02 15.89
C SER A 191 5.62 8.53 16.03
N THR A 192 5.26 7.95 17.17
CA THR A 192 5.32 6.51 17.38
C THR A 192 4.42 5.75 16.41
N TRP A 193 3.27 6.33 16.02
CA TRP A 193 2.37 5.70 15.05
C TRP A 193 3.04 5.57 13.67
N ARG A 194 3.59 6.67 13.13
CA ARG A 194 4.31 6.64 11.83
C ARG A 194 5.51 5.71 11.85
N ARG A 195 6.30 5.71 12.92
CA ARG A 195 7.44 4.78 13.06
C ARG A 195 7.05 3.32 13.09
N THR A 196 5.84 3.00 13.57
CA THR A 196 5.34 1.63 13.58
C THR A 196 4.80 1.21 12.22
N VAL A 197 4.06 2.08 11.53
CA VAL A 197 3.31 1.72 10.31
C VAL A 197 4.07 2.00 9.01
N CYS A 198 4.85 3.09 8.97
CA CYS A 198 5.60 3.53 7.79
C CYS A 198 7.04 3.02 7.85
N GLY A 199 7.49 2.35 6.80
CA GLY A 199 8.85 1.84 6.69
C GLY A 199 9.90 2.93 6.47
N ASP A 200 11.16 2.52 6.48
CA ASP A 200 12.35 3.39 6.39
C ASP A 200 13.02 3.38 4.99
N LEU A 201 12.27 2.99 3.96
CA LEU A 201 12.71 2.77 2.57
C LEU A 201 13.78 1.68 2.36
N THR A 202 14.34 1.05 3.40
CA THR A 202 15.45 0.12 3.20
C THR A 202 15.07 -1.16 2.47
N SER A 203 13.81 -1.57 2.53
CA SER A 203 13.27 -2.71 1.77
C SER A 203 13.27 -2.50 0.26
N ALA A 204 13.48 -1.26 -0.23
CA ALA A 204 13.60 -0.97 -1.66
C ALA A 204 14.96 -1.37 -2.25
N PHE A 205 15.97 -1.57 -1.41
CA PHE A 205 17.34 -1.86 -1.85
C PHE A 205 17.67 -3.34 -1.71
N ARG A 206 18.56 -3.82 -2.59
CA ARG A 206 19.04 -5.20 -2.57
C ARG A 206 20.49 -5.31 -3.04
N PRO A 207 21.22 -6.35 -2.62
CA PRO A 207 22.53 -6.64 -3.18
C PRO A 207 22.44 -6.98 -4.67
N TYR A 208 23.50 -6.66 -5.41
CA TYR A 208 23.64 -7.06 -6.80
C TYR A 208 24.34 -8.42 -6.88
N HIS A 209 23.68 -9.41 -7.51
CA HIS A 209 24.22 -10.77 -7.63
C HIS A 209 24.74 -11.10 -9.03
N GLY A 210 24.93 -10.11 -9.90
CA GLY A 210 25.38 -10.34 -11.27
C GLY A 210 24.24 -10.50 -12.29
N GLU A 211 23.01 -10.13 -11.95
CA GLU A 211 21.87 -10.28 -12.86
C GLU A 211 22.00 -9.40 -14.11
N THR A 212 21.49 -9.87 -15.25
CA THR A 212 21.48 -9.10 -16.50
C THR A 212 20.51 -7.92 -16.39
N MET A 213 21.01 -6.72 -16.69
CA MET A 213 20.25 -5.49 -16.58
C MET A 213 19.74 -5.02 -17.93
N ASN A 214 18.43 -4.80 -18.02
CA ASN A 214 17.85 -4.05 -19.14
C ASN A 214 18.23 -2.59 -18.98
N LYS A 215 18.79 -1.98 -20.02
CA LYS A 215 18.98 -0.53 -20.03
C LYS A 215 17.61 0.14 -20.07
N PRO A 216 17.39 1.24 -19.31
CA PRO A 216 16.18 2.02 -19.45
C PRO A 216 16.05 2.55 -20.89
N ILE A 217 14.82 2.73 -21.33
CA ILE A 217 14.52 3.41 -22.59
C ILE A 217 14.90 4.88 -22.38
N VAL A 218 15.75 5.41 -23.24
CA VAL A 218 16.10 6.83 -23.26
C VAL A 218 15.03 7.54 -24.10
N LEU A 219 14.30 8.47 -23.49
CA LEU A 219 13.32 9.30 -24.18
C LEU A 219 14.02 10.51 -24.80
N GLU A 220 13.61 10.92 -26.00
CA GLU A 220 14.10 12.16 -26.60
C GLU A 220 13.42 13.36 -25.95
N ARG A 221 14.23 14.33 -25.51
CA ARG A 221 13.77 15.47 -24.70
C ARG A 221 12.74 16.34 -25.42
N GLU A 222 13.04 16.77 -26.65
CA GLU A 222 12.18 17.71 -27.38
C GLU A 222 10.81 17.11 -27.72
N PRO A 223 10.70 15.89 -28.28
CA PRO A 223 9.39 15.26 -28.53
C PRO A 223 8.57 15.08 -27.24
N PHE A 224 9.20 14.71 -26.13
CA PHE A 224 8.51 14.49 -24.87
C PHE A 224 7.94 15.79 -24.27
N ILE A 225 8.75 16.86 -24.24
CA ILE A 225 8.30 18.18 -23.79
C ILE A 225 7.17 18.71 -24.68
N GLN A 226 7.30 18.51 -26.01
CA GLN A 226 6.24 18.87 -26.94
C GLN A 226 4.95 18.11 -26.65
N GLU A 227 5.00 16.79 -26.45
CA GLU A 227 3.83 15.96 -26.15
C GLU A 227 3.07 16.46 -24.90
N ILE A 228 3.79 16.74 -23.80
CA ILE A 228 3.19 17.28 -22.58
C ILE A 228 2.57 18.65 -22.84
N HIS A 229 3.30 19.55 -23.49
CA HIS A 229 2.81 20.90 -23.74
C HIS A 229 1.59 20.91 -24.70
N GLN A 230 1.54 20.00 -25.67
CA GLN A 230 0.39 19.83 -26.57
C GLN A 230 -0.89 19.42 -25.83
N ALA A 231 -0.77 18.76 -24.66
CA ALA A 231 -1.93 18.36 -23.87
C ALA A 231 -2.81 19.55 -23.45
N LYS A 232 -2.23 20.74 -23.24
CA LYS A 232 -2.98 21.96 -22.86
C LYS A 232 -3.88 22.49 -23.97
N PHE A 233 -3.61 22.11 -25.22
CA PHE A 233 -4.40 22.52 -26.38
C PHE A 233 -5.46 21.48 -26.75
N LYS A 234 -5.47 20.31 -26.08
CA LYS A 234 -6.57 19.37 -26.20
C LYS A 234 -7.83 20.03 -25.64
N GLY A 235 -8.97 19.79 -26.29
CA GLY A 235 -10.25 20.20 -25.73
C GLY A 235 -10.47 19.58 -24.36
N LEU A 236 -11.40 20.15 -23.59
CA LEU A 236 -11.84 19.52 -22.33
C LEU A 236 -12.16 18.04 -22.57
N PRO A 237 -11.89 17.13 -21.61
CA PRO A 237 -12.29 15.74 -21.73
C PRO A 237 -13.77 15.64 -22.11
N MET A 238 -14.05 15.24 -23.35
CA MET A 238 -15.39 14.99 -23.87
C MET A 238 -15.62 13.48 -23.94
N GLY A 239 -16.89 13.05 -23.95
CA GLY A 239 -17.22 11.63 -24.03
C GLY A 239 -17.28 10.91 -22.67
N PHE A 240 -17.33 11.65 -21.56
CA PHE A 240 -17.79 11.08 -20.30
C PHE A 240 -19.28 10.76 -20.41
N LYS A 241 -19.67 9.64 -19.82
CA LYS A 241 -21.03 9.14 -19.83
C LYS A 241 -21.36 8.67 -18.42
N ALA A 242 -22.52 9.07 -17.90
CA ALA A 242 -23.08 8.43 -16.73
C ALA A 242 -23.37 6.96 -17.06
N LEU A 243 -22.77 6.05 -16.30
CA LEU A 243 -23.00 4.62 -16.51
C LEU A 243 -24.47 4.29 -16.27
N SER A 244 -25.07 3.53 -17.18
CA SER A 244 -26.41 2.99 -16.96
C SER A 244 -26.39 1.91 -15.87
N ALA A 245 -27.54 1.63 -15.26
CA ALA A 245 -27.65 0.58 -14.25
C ALA A 245 -27.19 -0.80 -14.77
N MET A 246 -27.38 -1.08 -16.07
CA MET A 246 -26.90 -2.32 -16.69
C MET A 246 -25.38 -2.35 -16.84
N GLU A 247 -24.76 -1.23 -17.19
CA GLU A 247 -23.30 -1.11 -17.27
C GLU A 247 -22.65 -1.18 -15.89
N ILE A 248 -23.26 -0.55 -14.87
CA ILE A 248 -22.83 -0.69 -13.48
C ILE A 248 -22.90 -2.15 -13.06
N LYS A 249 -24.03 -2.82 -13.28
CA LYS A 249 -24.19 -4.24 -12.95
C LYS A 249 -23.20 -5.14 -13.69
N GLN A 250 -22.89 -4.83 -14.95
CA GLN A 250 -21.86 -5.55 -15.70
C GLN A 250 -20.49 -5.36 -15.05
N ILE A 251 -20.12 -4.12 -14.68
CA ILE A 251 -18.85 -3.81 -14.01
C ILE A 251 -18.76 -4.52 -12.66
N GLU A 252 -19.84 -4.54 -11.88
CA GLU A 252 -19.89 -5.25 -10.59
C GLU A 252 -19.68 -6.76 -10.74
N GLN A 253 -20.11 -7.35 -11.86
CA GLN A 253 -19.99 -8.79 -12.14
C GLN A 253 -18.64 -9.17 -12.77
N ASP A 254 -18.18 -8.39 -13.73
CA ASP A 254 -16.93 -8.60 -14.46
C ASP A 254 -16.38 -7.24 -14.93
N PRO A 255 -15.60 -6.54 -14.07
CA PRO A 255 -15.05 -5.24 -14.37
C PRO A 255 -14.19 -5.25 -15.65
N GLY A 256 -13.44 -6.34 -15.88
CA GLY A 256 -12.53 -6.49 -17.01
C GLY A 256 -13.24 -6.58 -18.38
N SER A 257 -14.50 -7.04 -18.38
CA SER A 257 -15.32 -7.08 -19.61
C SER A 257 -15.84 -5.70 -20.03
N SER A 258 -15.88 -4.73 -19.12
CA SER A 258 -16.45 -3.42 -19.40
C SER A 258 -15.47 -2.54 -20.19
N PRO A 259 -15.92 -1.89 -21.28
CA PRO A 259 -15.09 -0.92 -21.97
C PRO A 259 -14.89 0.38 -21.19
N TYR A 260 -15.64 0.60 -20.11
CA TYR A 260 -15.61 1.82 -19.30
C TYR A 260 -14.84 1.68 -17.98
N PHE A 261 -14.51 0.45 -17.57
CA PHE A 261 -13.70 0.25 -16.37
C PHE A 261 -12.22 0.50 -16.68
N PRO A 262 -11.46 1.17 -15.79
CA PRO A 262 -10.04 1.40 -15.99
C PRO A 262 -9.29 0.08 -16.22
N LYS A 263 -8.40 0.05 -17.21
CA LYS A 263 -7.55 -1.11 -17.50
C LYS A 263 -6.18 -0.92 -16.88
N GLN A 264 -5.72 -1.93 -16.16
CA GLN A 264 -4.38 -1.96 -15.60
C GLN A 264 -3.34 -2.25 -16.69
N GLU A 265 -2.11 -1.72 -16.53
CA GLU A 265 -0.99 -2.09 -17.40
C GLU A 265 -0.74 -3.60 -17.34
N LYS A 266 -0.65 -4.25 -18.50
CA LYS A 266 -0.42 -5.70 -18.57
C LYS A 266 0.97 -6.08 -18.09
N GLY A 267 1.07 -7.27 -17.51
CA GLY A 267 2.33 -7.89 -17.11
C GLY A 267 2.60 -7.85 -15.61
N LEU A 268 3.58 -8.64 -15.17
CA LEU A 268 4.00 -8.72 -13.78
C LEU A 268 5.23 -7.85 -13.55
N ARG A 269 5.27 -7.16 -12.40
CA ARG A 269 6.48 -6.49 -11.90
C ARG A 269 7.17 -7.36 -10.87
N ASP A 270 8.50 -7.31 -10.83
CA ASP A 270 9.25 -7.83 -9.69
C ASP A 270 8.89 -7.04 -8.43
N SER A 271 8.77 -7.72 -7.30
CA SER A 271 8.39 -7.13 -6.02
C SER A 271 9.49 -7.31 -4.99
N CYS A 272 9.77 -6.25 -4.24
CA CYS A 272 10.71 -6.28 -3.12
C CYS A 272 10.25 -7.25 -2.01
N ILE A 273 11.22 -7.68 -1.19
CA ILE A 273 10.97 -8.43 0.04
C ILE A 273 10.27 -7.49 1.02
N LEU A 274 9.13 -7.90 1.57
CA LEU A 274 8.39 -7.13 2.56
C LEU A 274 8.49 -7.79 3.94
N PRO A 275 8.71 -7.02 5.01
CA PRO A 275 8.89 -7.54 6.37
C PRO A 275 7.56 -7.82 7.09
N TYR A 276 6.55 -8.31 6.39
CA TYR A 276 5.20 -8.48 6.93
C TYR A 276 4.89 -9.94 7.26
N GLU A 277 4.55 -10.19 8.52
CA GLU A 277 3.93 -11.43 8.99
C GLU A 277 2.60 -11.09 9.67
N LEU A 278 1.55 -10.96 8.85
CA LEU A 278 0.25 -10.43 9.30
C LEU A 278 -0.79 -11.52 9.43
N TYR A 279 -1.55 -11.49 10.53
CA TYR A 279 -2.71 -12.33 10.75
C TYR A 279 -3.88 -11.50 11.28
N VAL A 280 -5.09 -11.81 10.82
CA VAL A 280 -6.32 -11.29 11.38
C VAL A 280 -7.30 -12.45 11.52
N HIS A 281 -7.86 -12.60 12.72
CA HIS A 281 -8.73 -13.71 13.08
C HIS A 281 -10.04 -13.20 13.65
N GLY A 282 -11.16 -13.67 13.08
CA GLY A 282 -12.50 -13.49 13.60
C GLY A 282 -12.90 -14.65 14.50
N GLU A 283 -13.64 -14.39 15.57
CA GLU A 283 -14.21 -15.42 16.44
C GLU A 283 -15.56 -14.99 16.99
N TYR A 284 -16.60 -15.74 16.64
CA TYR A 284 -17.91 -15.59 17.26
C TYR A 284 -17.89 -16.12 18.70
N GLN A 285 -18.21 -15.27 19.66
CA GLN A 285 -18.28 -15.61 21.08
C GLN A 285 -19.71 -15.98 21.46
N SER A 286 -19.87 -16.98 22.34
CA SER A 286 -21.17 -17.47 22.83
C SER A 286 -22.03 -16.43 23.56
N LYS A 287 -21.45 -15.26 23.90
CA LYS A 287 -22.14 -14.13 24.54
C LYS A 287 -22.77 -13.15 23.54
N GLY A 288 -22.66 -13.39 22.23
CA GLY A 288 -23.20 -12.50 21.20
C GLY A 288 -22.25 -11.38 20.79
N ASP A 289 -20.94 -11.55 21.01
CA ASP A 289 -19.91 -10.65 20.49
C ASP A 289 -19.15 -11.32 19.35
N TYR A 290 -18.76 -10.54 18.35
CA TYR A 290 -17.78 -10.95 17.35
C TYR A 290 -16.43 -10.33 17.69
N LEU A 291 -15.42 -11.18 17.92
CA LEU A 291 -14.08 -10.75 18.28
C LEU A 291 -13.21 -10.70 17.02
N VAL A 292 -12.45 -9.62 16.84
CA VAL A 292 -11.43 -9.52 15.79
C VAL A 292 -10.08 -9.29 16.44
N THR A 293 -9.11 -10.16 16.16
CA THR A 293 -7.73 -10.01 16.63
C THR A 293 -6.81 -9.75 15.45
N PHE A 294 -6.04 -8.66 15.53
CA PHE A 294 -5.03 -8.24 14.56
C PHE A 294 -3.65 -8.54 15.13
N GLU A 295 -2.78 -9.16 14.34
CA GLU A 295 -1.43 -9.54 14.76
C GLU A 295 -0.42 -9.15 13.67
N ALA A 296 0.67 -8.52 14.11
CA ALA A 296 1.87 -8.30 13.29
C ALA A 296 3.01 -9.07 13.96
N SER A 297 3.22 -10.32 13.58
CA SER A 297 4.18 -11.21 14.22
C SER A 297 5.62 -10.87 13.84
N ASP A 298 6.55 -11.12 14.76
CA ASP A 298 7.99 -10.96 14.56
C ASP A 298 8.73 -12.30 14.43
N LYS A 299 8.02 -13.43 14.35
CA LYS A 299 8.64 -14.75 14.50
C LYS A 299 9.57 -15.12 13.35
N ILE A 300 9.21 -14.79 12.10
CA ILE A 300 10.08 -15.08 10.95
C ILE A 300 11.07 -13.94 10.66
N PHE A 301 10.62 -12.70 10.70
CA PHE A 301 11.44 -11.54 10.30
C PHE A 301 12.25 -10.94 11.46
N GLY A 302 11.97 -11.30 12.71
CA GLY A 302 12.67 -10.82 13.89
C GLY A 302 12.75 -9.30 13.94
N LYS A 303 13.96 -8.76 14.13
CA LYS A 303 14.21 -7.30 14.17
C LYS A 303 13.90 -6.57 12.87
N GLN A 304 13.73 -7.28 11.76
CA GLN A 304 13.35 -6.69 10.49
C GLN A 304 11.83 -6.59 10.34
N ALA A 305 11.04 -7.28 11.16
CA ALA A 305 9.59 -7.28 11.11
C ALA A 305 9.03 -5.85 11.19
N ALA A 306 8.01 -5.56 10.37
CA ALA A 306 7.29 -4.31 10.42
C ALA A 306 5.97 -4.46 11.17
N GLY A 307 5.57 -3.39 11.86
CA GLY A 307 4.19 -3.21 12.28
C GLY A 307 3.29 -2.98 11.07
N ALA A 308 1.98 -3.01 11.31
CA ALA A 308 1.01 -2.82 10.24
C ALA A 308 -0.18 -1.96 10.69
N PRO A 309 -0.64 -1.04 9.84
CA PRO A 309 -1.95 -0.46 9.97
C PRO A 309 -3.02 -1.45 9.45
N PHE A 310 -4.23 -1.40 10.02
CA PHE A 310 -5.40 -2.04 9.47
C PHE A 310 -6.60 -1.09 9.52
N THR A 311 -7.48 -1.16 8.53
CA THR A 311 -8.75 -0.43 8.55
C THR A 311 -9.89 -1.43 8.43
N VAL A 312 -10.88 -1.32 9.30
CA VAL A 312 -12.10 -2.14 9.27
C VAL A 312 -13.27 -1.27 8.85
N TYR A 313 -13.87 -1.59 7.71
CA TYR A 313 -15.16 -1.06 7.30
C TYR A 313 -16.25 -2.03 7.75
N HIS A 314 -17.35 -1.49 8.26
CA HIS A 314 -18.57 -2.29 8.41
C HIS A 314 -19.53 -1.97 7.25
N ALA A 315 -19.70 -2.94 6.37
CA ALA A 315 -20.63 -2.83 5.24
C ALA A 315 -22.09 -3.02 5.70
N ALA A 316 -22.31 -3.76 6.79
CA ALA A 316 -23.58 -3.80 7.50
C ALA A 316 -23.77 -2.53 8.35
N SER A 317 -25.03 -2.14 8.60
CA SER A 317 -25.31 -1.05 9.52
C SER A 317 -24.90 -1.42 10.94
N TYR A 318 -24.13 -0.54 11.57
CA TYR A 318 -23.65 -0.67 12.94
C TYR A 318 -24.02 0.61 13.68
N LYS A 319 -24.81 0.50 14.74
CA LYS A 319 -25.35 1.62 15.53
C LYS A 319 -26.09 2.68 14.69
N GLY A 320 -26.73 2.27 13.61
CA GLY A 320 -27.46 3.15 12.71
C GLY A 320 -26.60 3.86 11.66
N GLU A 321 -25.29 3.59 11.63
CA GLU A 321 -24.37 4.11 10.62
C GLU A 321 -24.00 3.01 9.62
N VAL A 322 -23.66 3.38 8.39
CA VAL A 322 -23.22 2.47 7.33
C VAL A 322 -21.96 3.03 6.68
N GLY A 323 -20.95 2.19 6.45
CA GLY A 323 -19.76 2.59 5.69
C GLY A 323 -18.76 3.45 6.45
N THR A 324 -18.90 3.57 7.77
CA THR A 324 -17.87 4.11 8.66
C THR A 324 -16.78 3.07 8.93
N SER A 325 -15.64 3.52 9.45
CA SER A 325 -14.47 2.66 9.65
C SER A 325 -13.85 2.80 11.04
N ARG A 326 -13.18 1.75 11.47
CA ARG A 326 -12.27 1.74 12.61
C ARG A 326 -10.84 1.51 12.15
N ASN A 327 -9.89 2.18 12.77
CA ASN A 327 -8.49 2.15 12.38
C ASN A 327 -7.62 1.54 13.47
N TYR A 328 -6.66 0.71 13.05
CA TYR A 328 -5.80 -0.03 13.94
C TYR A 328 -4.34 0.11 13.55
N ALA A 329 -3.45 0.05 14.54
CA ALA A 329 -2.01 -0.06 14.30
C ALA A 329 -1.41 -1.06 15.27
N VAL A 330 -0.77 -2.09 14.73
CA VAL A 330 -0.17 -3.17 15.51
C VAL A 330 1.35 -3.10 15.39
N ALA A 331 2.04 -3.05 16.53
CA ALA A 331 3.49 -3.07 16.58
C ALA A 331 4.04 -4.46 16.18
N PRO A 332 5.24 -4.54 15.60
CA PRO A 332 5.86 -5.83 15.32
C PRO A 332 6.08 -6.63 16.61
N GLY A 333 5.69 -7.90 16.58
CA GLY A 333 5.71 -8.82 17.73
C GLY A 333 4.47 -8.73 18.64
N ASP A 334 3.45 -7.96 18.26
CA ASP A 334 2.29 -7.68 19.10
C ASP A 334 0.95 -8.02 18.40
N TYR A 335 -0.13 -7.94 19.18
CA TYR A 335 -1.50 -8.11 18.72
C TYR A 335 -2.46 -7.13 19.42
N VAL A 336 -3.56 -6.81 18.75
CA VAL A 336 -4.65 -5.99 19.29
C VAL A 336 -5.96 -6.71 19.06
N THR A 337 -6.86 -6.65 20.04
CA THR A 337 -8.18 -7.30 19.95
C THR A 337 -9.30 -6.27 20.09
N ASP A 338 -10.30 -6.37 19.21
CA ASP A 338 -11.50 -5.55 19.26
C ASP A 338 -12.79 -6.37 19.25
N HIS A 339 -13.81 -5.80 19.90
CA HIS A 339 -15.09 -6.43 20.14
C HIS A 339 -16.18 -5.71 19.34
N TRP A 340 -17.00 -6.51 18.66
CA TRP A 340 -18.13 -6.05 17.87
C TRP A 340 -19.40 -6.72 18.38
N PRO A 341 -20.16 -6.06 19.28
CA PRO A 341 -21.40 -6.61 19.80
C PRO A 341 -22.40 -6.85 18.67
N LEU A 342 -22.96 -8.05 18.56
CA LEU A 342 -23.93 -8.35 17.50
C LEU A 342 -25.18 -7.48 17.61
N ASP A 343 -25.60 -7.14 18.83
CA ASP A 343 -26.79 -6.30 19.06
C ASP A 343 -26.63 -4.86 18.56
N ALA A 344 -25.40 -4.43 18.25
CA ALA A 344 -25.16 -3.14 17.61
C ALA A 344 -25.31 -3.21 16.08
N PHE A 345 -25.38 -4.40 15.48
CA PHE A 345 -25.67 -4.54 14.05
C PHE A 345 -27.17 -4.71 13.80
N ASP A 346 -27.63 -4.17 12.68
CA ASP A 346 -28.99 -4.40 12.21
C ASP A 346 -29.26 -5.90 12.02
N LYS A 347 -30.36 -6.35 12.62
CA LYS A 347 -30.77 -7.78 12.64
C LYS A 347 -29.69 -8.72 13.19
N ARG A 348 -28.71 -8.21 13.95
CA ARG A 348 -27.58 -8.97 14.48
C ARG A 348 -26.73 -9.64 13.39
N MET A 349 -26.66 -9.04 12.20
CA MET A 349 -25.84 -9.51 11.08
C MET A 349 -24.60 -8.62 10.94
N TYR A 350 -23.42 -9.18 11.19
CA TYR A 350 -22.17 -8.45 10.99
C TYR A 350 -21.64 -8.69 9.57
N HIS A 351 -20.99 -7.66 9.03
CA HIS A 351 -20.22 -7.74 7.80
C HIS A 351 -19.05 -6.77 7.94
N LEU A 352 -17.88 -7.34 8.20
CA LEU A 352 -16.64 -6.61 8.47
C LEU A 352 -15.63 -6.85 7.36
N GLU A 353 -15.12 -5.78 6.78
CA GLU A 353 -14.08 -5.80 5.74
C GLU A 353 -12.81 -5.18 6.30
N ILE A 354 -11.75 -5.98 6.41
CA ILE A 354 -10.47 -5.58 7.00
C ILE A 354 -9.44 -5.44 5.89
N HIS A 355 -8.87 -4.26 5.75
CA HIS A 355 -7.79 -3.96 4.81
C HIS A 355 -6.47 -3.79 5.55
N GLY A 356 -5.40 -4.34 4.99
CA GLY A 356 -4.02 -4.15 5.44
C GLY A 356 -3.06 -3.96 4.27
N PRO A 357 -1.74 -3.81 4.54
CA PRO A 357 -0.73 -3.57 3.51
C PRO A 357 -0.62 -4.68 2.48
N ASN A 358 -0.08 -4.34 1.30
CA ASN A 358 0.25 -5.29 0.22
C ASN A 358 -0.89 -6.26 -0.16
N GLY A 359 -2.12 -5.73 -0.26
CA GLY A 359 -3.30 -6.52 -0.63
C GLY A 359 -3.79 -7.48 0.44
N PHE A 360 -3.28 -7.39 1.68
CA PHE A 360 -3.84 -8.14 2.80
C PHE A 360 -5.30 -7.74 3.03
N TYR A 361 -6.19 -8.72 2.98
CA TYR A 361 -7.63 -8.50 3.15
C TYR A 361 -8.30 -9.65 3.89
N ARG A 362 -9.22 -9.32 4.79
CA ARG A 362 -10.16 -10.27 5.38
C ARG A 362 -11.58 -9.75 5.26
N GLU A 363 -12.51 -10.66 5.08
CA GLU A 363 -13.94 -10.37 5.17
C GLU A 363 -14.56 -11.36 6.14
N PHE A 364 -15.38 -10.87 7.06
CA PHE A 364 -16.11 -11.71 7.99
C PHE A 364 -17.60 -11.35 7.94
N LYS A 365 -18.42 -12.32 7.54
CA LYS A 365 -19.89 -12.24 7.52
C LYS A 365 -20.50 -13.30 8.40
N GLY A 366 -21.61 -12.97 9.04
CA GLY A 366 -22.39 -13.92 9.82
C GLY A 366 -23.44 -13.24 10.68
N ASP A 367 -24.08 -14.06 11.51
CA ASP A 367 -25.16 -13.64 12.38
C ASP A 367 -25.16 -14.42 13.71
N ALA A 368 -26.26 -14.33 14.46
CA ALA A 368 -26.41 -15.02 15.74
C ALA A 368 -26.42 -16.56 15.62
N ASP A 369 -26.76 -17.10 14.45
CA ASP A 369 -26.84 -18.53 14.15
C ASP A 369 -25.53 -19.05 13.53
N ASN A 370 -24.41 -18.35 13.73
CA ASN A 370 -23.10 -18.72 13.22
C ASN A 370 -22.70 -20.18 13.51
N PRO A 371 -21.97 -20.84 12.57
CA PRO A 371 -21.43 -22.15 12.82
C PRO A 371 -20.45 -22.11 14.00
N HIS A 372 -20.46 -23.14 14.84
CA HIS A 372 -19.50 -23.29 15.94
C HIS A 372 -18.10 -23.72 15.46
N VAL A 373 -17.67 -23.22 14.32
CA VAL A 373 -16.37 -23.50 13.70
C VAL A 373 -15.43 -22.33 13.93
N LYS A 374 -14.21 -22.63 14.35
CA LYS A 374 -13.12 -21.68 14.48
C LYS A 374 -12.13 -21.93 13.36
N ILE A 375 -11.86 -20.89 12.58
CA ILE A 375 -10.95 -20.93 11.44
C ILE A 375 -9.75 -20.07 11.74
N ARG A 376 -8.55 -20.62 11.55
CA ARG A 376 -7.29 -19.87 11.62
C ARG A 376 -6.52 -20.02 10.33
N CYS A 377 -6.42 -18.94 9.58
CA CYS A 377 -5.60 -18.83 8.39
C CYS A 377 -4.19 -18.34 8.77
N THR A 378 -3.19 -19.19 8.58
CA THR A 378 -1.79 -18.87 8.87
C THR A 378 -0.88 -19.29 7.72
N TYR A 379 0.38 -18.89 7.78
CA TYR A 379 1.39 -19.31 6.83
C TYR A 379 2.11 -20.55 7.36
N GLU A 380 2.27 -21.57 6.52
CA GLU A 380 2.98 -22.77 6.96
C GLU A 380 4.47 -22.46 7.14
N LYS A 381 4.99 -22.82 8.32
CA LYS A 381 6.39 -22.71 8.68
C LYS A 381 7.16 -23.99 8.35
N SER A 382 8.45 -23.85 8.06
CA SER A 382 9.37 -24.98 7.95
C SER A 382 9.45 -25.75 9.28
N LYS A 383 9.97 -26.99 9.26
CA LYS A 383 10.08 -27.83 10.46
C LYS A 383 10.86 -27.21 11.62
N ASN A 384 11.80 -26.31 11.32
CA ASN A 384 12.59 -25.57 12.30
C ASN A 384 12.04 -24.15 12.58
N GLU A 385 10.88 -23.83 12.02
CA GLU A 385 10.19 -22.53 12.14
C GLU A 385 11.02 -21.30 11.75
N ALA A 386 12.08 -21.48 10.97
CA ALA A 386 12.98 -20.41 10.56
C ALA A 386 12.54 -19.68 9.27
N ALA A 387 11.61 -20.26 8.51
CA ALA A 387 11.11 -19.67 7.27
C ALA A 387 9.69 -20.17 6.96
N PHE A 388 8.98 -19.47 6.09
CA PHE A 388 7.75 -19.98 5.50
C PHE A 388 8.03 -20.92 4.33
N THR A 389 7.18 -21.94 4.16
CA THR A 389 7.25 -22.85 3.01
C THR A 389 6.59 -22.26 1.76
N GLY A 390 5.83 -21.17 1.91
CA GLY A 390 5.01 -20.57 0.86
C GLY A 390 3.61 -21.17 0.72
N ARG A 391 3.19 -22.04 1.65
CA ARG A 391 1.85 -22.62 1.68
C ARG A 391 0.94 -21.89 2.66
N LEU A 392 -0.32 -21.72 2.28
CA LEU A 392 -1.36 -21.23 3.16
C LEU A 392 -1.94 -22.38 3.97
N SER A 393 -2.15 -22.18 5.26
CA SER A 393 -2.70 -23.17 6.18
C SER A 393 -4.00 -22.69 6.77
N PHE A 394 -5.03 -23.54 6.75
CA PHE A 394 -6.27 -23.30 7.48
C PHE A 394 -6.42 -24.37 8.55
N SER A 395 -6.29 -23.98 9.81
CA SER A 395 -6.67 -24.82 10.95
C SER A 395 -8.13 -24.59 11.26
N CYS A 396 -8.95 -25.62 11.09
CA CYS A 396 -10.39 -25.58 11.25
C CYS A 396 -10.78 -26.46 12.43
N THR A 397 -11.43 -25.88 13.44
CA THR A 397 -11.86 -26.58 14.65
C THR A 397 -13.36 -26.45 14.82
N ASN A 398 -14.08 -27.57 14.87
CA ASN A 398 -15.51 -27.58 15.15
C ASN A 398 -15.72 -27.74 16.65
N ASN A 399 -16.14 -26.66 17.31
CA ASN A 399 -16.46 -26.63 18.74
C ASN A 399 -17.91 -27.07 19.03
N GLY A 400 -18.69 -27.38 18.00
CA GLY A 400 -20.04 -27.92 18.08
C GLY A 400 -20.08 -29.44 18.30
N LYS A 401 -21.30 -29.99 18.25
CA LYS A 401 -21.57 -31.43 18.44
C LYS A 401 -21.90 -32.14 17.13
N THR A 402 -22.39 -31.41 16.14
CA THR A 402 -22.77 -31.89 14.81
C THR A 402 -21.58 -31.87 13.87
N THR A 403 -21.62 -32.68 12.81
CA THR A 403 -20.64 -32.60 11.73
C THR A 403 -20.98 -31.40 10.87
N GLU A 404 -19.99 -30.55 10.62
CA GLU A 404 -20.11 -29.40 9.73
C GLU A 404 -19.31 -29.64 8.44
N GLN A 405 -19.79 -29.06 7.33
CA GLN A 405 -19.09 -29.09 6.06
C GLN A 405 -18.60 -27.70 5.68
N LEU A 406 -17.29 -27.51 5.75
CA LEU A 406 -16.63 -26.31 5.27
C LEU A 406 -16.30 -26.44 3.79
N ILE A 407 -16.47 -25.35 3.06
CA ILE A 407 -16.25 -25.26 1.62
C ILE A 407 -15.27 -24.12 1.36
N PHE A 408 -14.18 -24.43 0.68
CA PHE A 408 -13.10 -23.50 0.31
C PHE A 408 -13.16 -23.27 -1.20
N GLU A 409 -13.23 -22.01 -1.61
CA GLU A 409 -13.28 -21.60 -3.01
C GLU A 409 -12.21 -20.55 -3.28
N ASP A 410 -11.37 -20.79 -4.30
CA ASP A 410 -10.42 -19.80 -4.78
C ASP A 410 -11.14 -18.87 -5.77
N LEU A 411 -11.21 -17.59 -5.42
CA LEU A 411 -11.96 -16.60 -6.18
C LEU A 411 -11.17 -16.03 -7.37
N SER A 412 -9.85 -16.22 -7.39
CA SER A 412 -8.97 -15.39 -8.23
C SER A 412 -7.96 -16.17 -9.06
N TYR A 413 -7.38 -17.24 -8.50
CA TYR A 413 -6.23 -17.94 -9.09
C TYR A 413 -6.58 -19.32 -9.66
N GLY A 414 -7.88 -19.67 -9.67
CA GLY A 414 -8.42 -20.80 -10.42
C GLY A 414 -8.12 -22.17 -9.82
N LYS A 415 -7.87 -22.26 -8.51
CA LYS A 415 -7.82 -23.56 -7.81
C LYS A 415 -9.20 -24.20 -7.70
N GLU A 416 -9.21 -25.53 -7.67
CA GLU A 416 -10.43 -26.30 -7.49
C GLU A 416 -11.04 -26.09 -6.09
N LYS A 417 -12.36 -26.03 -6.07
CA LYS A 417 -13.17 -25.97 -4.86
C LYS A 417 -12.92 -27.21 -3.99
N ARG A 418 -12.69 -27.01 -2.69
CA ARG A 418 -12.41 -28.09 -1.73
C ARG A 418 -13.46 -28.14 -0.64
N SER A 419 -13.94 -29.33 -0.30
CA SER A 419 -14.83 -29.54 0.85
C SER A 419 -14.11 -30.27 1.97
N LEU A 420 -14.41 -29.89 3.22
CA LEU A 420 -13.90 -30.49 4.44
C LEU A 420 -15.06 -30.85 5.36
N GLN A 421 -15.21 -32.14 5.65
CA GLN A 421 -16.13 -32.63 6.68
C GLN A 421 -15.43 -32.61 8.03
N LEU A 422 -16.01 -31.91 9.00
CA LEU A 422 -15.42 -31.67 10.31
C LEU A 422 -16.40 -32.12 11.40
N LYS A 423 -16.13 -33.27 12.03
CA LYS A 423 -16.98 -33.82 13.10
C LYS A 423 -16.97 -32.89 14.32
N GLY A 424 -18.01 -32.96 15.15
CA GLY A 424 -18.06 -32.23 16.41
C GLY A 424 -16.83 -32.53 17.30
N GLY A 425 -16.19 -31.48 17.81
CA GLY A 425 -14.94 -31.54 18.59
C GLY A 425 -13.67 -31.79 17.77
N GLN A 426 -13.76 -31.93 16.44
CA GLN A 426 -12.60 -32.23 15.60
C GLN A 426 -11.84 -30.97 15.21
N SER A 427 -10.51 -31.07 15.14
CA SER A 427 -9.63 -30.09 14.51
C SER A 427 -8.91 -30.73 13.32
N ILE A 428 -8.94 -30.08 12.16
CA ILE A 428 -8.20 -30.49 10.96
C ILE A 428 -7.48 -29.28 10.39
N THR A 429 -6.21 -29.44 10.04
CA THR A 429 -5.45 -28.46 9.27
C THR A 429 -5.37 -28.91 7.81
N ILE A 430 -5.66 -27.99 6.89
CA ILE A 430 -5.45 -28.18 5.47
C ILE A 430 -4.49 -27.13 4.91
N HIS A 431 -3.74 -27.51 3.87
CA HIS A 431 -2.77 -26.64 3.22
C HIS A 431 -3.12 -26.40 1.75
N PHE A 432 -2.74 -25.23 1.24
CA PHE A 432 -2.84 -24.83 -0.16
C PHE A 432 -1.48 -24.39 -0.70
N GLU A 433 -1.06 -25.00 -1.80
CA GLU A 433 0.17 -24.64 -2.52
C GLU A 433 0.00 -23.32 -3.26
N LEU A 434 0.86 -22.32 -3.04
CA LEU A 434 0.70 -21.00 -3.68
C LEU A 434 1.80 -20.60 -4.69
N ALA A 435 2.82 -21.44 -4.87
CA ALA A 435 3.99 -21.09 -5.67
C ALA A 435 3.65 -20.74 -7.14
N LYS A 436 2.64 -21.39 -7.73
CA LYS A 436 2.25 -21.16 -9.14
C LYS A 436 1.65 -19.77 -9.40
N GLN A 437 1.13 -19.12 -8.37
CA GLN A 437 0.54 -17.78 -8.43
C GLN A 437 1.36 -16.76 -7.64
N ASN A 438 2.68 -16.97 -7.55
CA ASN A 438 3.62 -16.07 -6.87
C ASN A 438 3.25 -15.80 -5.39
N TYR A 439 2.73 -16.83 -4.71
CA TYR A 439 2.35 -16.81 -3.29
C TYR A 439 1.16 -15.93 -2.92
N TRP A 440 0.43 -15.44 -3.93
CA TRP A 440 -0.85 -14.75 -3.74
C TRP A 440 -1.99 -15.76 -3.46
N TYR A 441 -2.99 -15.33 -2.71
CA TYR A 441 -4.16 -16.12 -2.35
C TYR A 441 -5.39 -15.24 -2.23
N ASP A 442 -6.56 -15.83 -2.52
CA ASP A 442 -7.88 -15.21 -2.35
C ASP A 442 -8.92 -16.34 -2.22
N PHE A 443 -9.25 -16.70 -1.00
CA PHE A 443 -10.16 -17.80 -0.69
C PHE A 443 -11.39 -17.31 0.04
N SER A 444 -12.57 -17.72 -0.44
CA SER A 444 -13.82 -17.67 0.33
C SER A 444 -14.07 -19.01 1.01
N LEU A 445 -14.48 -18.95 2.27
CA LEU A 445 -14.85 -20.08 3.10
C LEU A 445 -16.31 -19.94 3.52
N THR A 446 -17.10 -20.97 3.24
CA THR A 446 -18.52 -21.06 3.64
C THR A 446 -18.79 -22.36 4.40
N CYS A 447 -19.90 -22.41 5.13
CA CYS A 447 -20.32 -23.61 5.87
C CYS A 447 -21.73 -24.04 5.42
N SER A 448 -21.87 -25.29 4.96
CA SER A 448 -23.16 -25.82 4.52
C SER A 448 -24.21 -25.70 5.62
N GLY A 449 -25.37 -25.12 5.30
CA GLY A 449 -26.46 -24.90 6.27
C GLY A 449 -26.46 -23.54 6.95
N PHE A 450 -25.40 -22.74 6.79
CA PHE A 450 -25.26 -21.40 7.37
C PHE A 450 -25.22 -20.35 6.25
N LEU A 451 -26.39 -19.82 5.88
CA LEU A 451 -26.55 -18.96 4.69
C LEU A 451 -25.83 -17.61 4.79
N ASN A 452 -25.66 -17.09 6.00
CA ASN A 452 -25.07 -15.77 6.24
C ASN A 452 -23.58 -15.85 6.61
N PHE A 453 -23.04 -17.05 6.82
CA PHE A 453 -21.64 -17.24 7.20
C PHE A 453 -20.73 -17.32 5.97
N GLU A 454 -19.80 -16.37 5.91
CA GLU A 454 -18.70 -16.38 4.94
C GLU A 454 -17.47 -15.73 5.56
N GLU A 455 -16.31 -16.33 5.36
CA GLU A 455 -15.03 -15.71 5.66
C GLU A 455 -14.14 -15.67 4.43
N ARG A 456 -13.64 -14.49 4.06
CA ARG A 456 -12.71 -14.32 2.94
C ARG A 456 -11.31 -14.02 3.43
N TYR A 457 -10.32 -14.62 2.77
CA TYR A 457 -8.91 -14.50 3.07
C TYR A 457 -8.15 -14.20 1.80
N ALA A 458 -7.64 -12.98 1.64
CA ALA A 458 -6.80 -12.59 0.51
C ALA A 458 -5.49 -11.92 0.95
N GLY A 459 -4.47 -12.01 0.09
CA GLY A 459 -3.16 -11.40 0.31
C GLY A 459 -2.02 -12.21 -0.30
N ARG A 460 -0.81 -12.01 0.22
CA ARG A 460 0.41 -12.72 -0.20
C ARG A 460 1.15 -13.30 1.00
N VAL A 461 1.71 -14.50 0.85
CA VAL A 461 2.64 -15.06 1.84
C VAL A 461 4.04 -14.50 1.58
N GLU A 462 4.54 -13.68 2.49
CA GLU A 462 5.90 -13.12 2.42
C GLU A 462 6.94 -14.18 2.83
N ILE A 463 7.50 -14.92 1.88
CA ILE A 463 8.44 -16.02 2.16
C ILE A 463 9.90 -15.58 2.43
N GLY A 464 10.14 -14.28 2.61
CA GLY A 464 11.48 -13.71 2.83
C GLY A 464 12.36 -13.63 1.58
N ASN A 465 11.79 -13.85 0.40
CA ASN A 465 12.47 -13.70 -0.90
C ASN A 465 11.72 -12.69 -1.78
N ALA A 466 12.41 -12.18 -2.80
CA ALA A 466 11.81 -11.37 -3.84
C ALA A 466 10.59 -12.08 -4.46
N GLY A 467 9.55 -11.31 -4.75
CA GLY A 467 8.28 -11.81 -5.29
C GLY A 467 7.89 -11.18 -6.61
N LYS A 468 6.61 -11.33 -6.97
CA LYS A 468 5.97 -10.61 -8.07
C LYS A 468 4.77 -9.82 -7.55
N SER A 469 4.41 -8.76 -8.27
CA SER A 469 3.11 -8.09 -8.11
C SER A 469 1.96 -9.09 -8.28
N ASP A 470 0.78 -8.75 -7.77
CA ASP A 470 -0.41 -9.60 -7.87
C ASP A 470 -0.72 -9.95 -9.34
N PRO A 471 -0.80 -11.24 -9.70
CA PRO A 471 -1.22 -11.66 -11.03
C PRO A 471 -2.55 -11.10 -11.50
N LEU A 472 -3.48 -10.75 -10.61
CA LEU A 472 -4.75 -10.12 -11.00
C LEU A 472 -4.56 -8.73 -11.60
N LEU A 473 -3.52 -7.99 -11.19
CA LEU A 473 -3.18 -6.70 -11.79
C LEU A 473 -2.68 -6.83 -13.22
N SER A 474 -2.31 -8.04 -13.67
CA SER A 474 -1.71 -8.25 -14.99
C SER A 474 -2.69 -8.72 -16.07
N ARG A 475 -3.97 -8.91 -15.73
CA ARG A 475 -4.99 -9.54 -16.59
C ARG A 475 -5.69 -8.57 -17.52
#